data_AF-A0A2D9XIR3-F1
#
_entry.id   AF-A0A2D9XIR3-F1
#
_cell.length_a   1.000
_cell.length_b   1.000
_cell.length_c   1.000
_cell.angle_alpha   90.00
_cell.angle_beta   90.00
_cell.angle_gamma   90.00
#
_symmetry.space_group_name_H-M   'P 1'
#
loop_
_entity.id
_entity.type
_entity.pdbx_description
1 polymer ?
#
loop_
_entity_poly.entity_id
_entity_poly.type
_entity_poly.pdbx_seq_one_letter_code
_entity_poly.pdbx_strand_id
1 'polypeptide(L)' 'MITNTNNPLEIEDKLYTVEEFAFVLRTKFGSNDSLPDSVLVDIFIKKYPMYSCKIKKHQNQATQNSCGCC' A
#
# COMPACT_ATOMS: atom_id res chain seq x y z
N MET A 1 -24.79 -1.80 8.85
CA MET A 1 -23.39 -2.24 9.04
C MET A 1 -22.59 -1.70 7.87
N ILE A 2 -21.71 -0.73 8.08
CA ILE A 2 -20.85 -0.22 7.01
C ILE A 2 -19.72 -1.25 6.87
N THR A 3 -19.91 -2.23 6.00
CA THR A 3 -18.80 -3.07 5.54
C THR A 3 -17.79 -2.14 4.91
N ASN A 4 -16.63 -2.00 5.57
CA ASN A 4 -15.53 -1.16 5.08
C ASN A 4 -14.86 -1.91 3.92
N THR A 5 -15.52 -1.93 2.77
CA THR A 5 -15.15 -2.69 1.57
C THR A 5 -13.76 -2.31 1.02
N ASN A 6 -13.25 -1.15 1.45
CA ASN A 6 -11.98 -0.59 0.99
C ASN A 6 -10.77 -1.01 1.84
N ASN A 7 -10.99 -1.80 2.91
CA ASN A 7 -9.91 -2.30 3.76
C ASN A 7 -10.08 -3.78 4.15
N PRO A 8 -10.18 -4.71 3.18
CA PRO A 8 -10.40 -6.13 3.44
C PRO A 8 -9.27 -6.79 4.26
N LEU A 9 -8.11 -6.14 4.31
CA LEU A 9 -6.94 -6.63 5.04
C LEU A 9 -6.70 -5.89 6.34
N GLU A 10 -7.63 -5.04 6.78
CA GLU A 10 -7.57 -4.29 8.05
C GLU A 10 -6.22 -3.59 8.28
N ILE A 11 -5.59 -3.07 7.23
CA ILE A 11 -4.37 -2.28 7.31
C ILE A 11 -4.78 -0.88 7.78
N GLU A 12 -4.06 -0.30 8.73
CA GLU A 12 -4.45 0.99 9.32
C GLU A 12 -4.69 2.05 8.24
N ASP A 13 -5.58 2.98 8.56
CA ASP A 13 -5.94 4.05 7.64
C ASP A 13 -5.02 5.26 7.81
N LYS A 14 -3.79 5.10 7.33
CA LYS A 14 -2.77 6.17 7.31
C LYS A 14 -1.93 6.12 6.04
N LEU A 15 -1.18 7.18 5.80
CA LEU A 15 -0.20 7.27 4.72
C LEU A 15 1.14 6.68 5.17
N TYR A 16 1.59 5.63 4.49
CA TYR A 16 2.82 4.90 4.73
C TYR A 16 3.91 5.29 3.72
N THR A 17 5.17 5.31 4.11
CA THR A 17 6.26 5.15 3.13
C THR A 17 6.29 3.71 2.59
N VAL A 18 7.11 3.46 1.57
CA VAL A 18 7.30 2.11 1.04
C VAL A 18 7.85 1.17 2.11
N GLU A 19 8.81 1.64 2.92
CA GLU A 19 9.40 0.84 4.00
C GLU A 19 8.37 0.56 5.12
N GLU A 20 7.62 1.57 5.54
CA GLU A 20 6.58 1.42 6.57
C GLU A 20 5.49 0.44 6.12
N PHE A 21 5.07 0.55 4.86
CA PHE A 21 4.05 -0.34 4.30
C PHE A 21 4.60 -1.78 4.20
N ALA A 22 5.82 -1.97 3.70
CA ALA A 22 6.47 -3.28 3.63
C ALA A 22 6.60 -3.92 5.02
N PHE A 23 6.96 -3.14 6.05
CA PHE A 23 7.02 -3.61 7.43
C PHE A 23 5.66 -4.11 7.94
N VAL A 24 4.58 -3.38 7.66
CA VAL A 24 3.22 -3.81 7.99
C VAL A 24 2.87 -5.12 7.28
N LEU A 25 3.20 -5.24 5.99
CA LEU A 25 2.93 -6.46 5.22
C LEU A 25 3.68 -7.67 5.79
N ARG A 26 4.95 -7.51 6.17
CA ARG A 26 5.73 -8.59 6.78
C ARG A 26 5.20 -8.97 8.16
N THR A 27 4.91 -7.97 8.99
CA THR A 27 4.37 -8.19 10.34
C THR A 27 3.01 -8.89 10.29
N LYS A 28 2.16 -8.53 9.33
CA LYS A 28 0.78 -9.03 9.26
C LYS A 28 0.65 -10.36 8.52
N PHE A 29 1.45 -10.59 7.48
CA PHE A 29 1.30 -11.74 6.58
C PHE A 29 2.51 -12.68 6.57
N GLY A 30 3.59 -12.39 7.29
CA GLY A 30 4.79 -13.21 7.32
C GLY A 30 5.49 -13.31 5.96
N SER A 31 5.51 -12.21 5.19
CA SER A 31 6.06 -12.22 3.83
C SER A 31 7.57 -12.49 3.82
N ASN A 32 8.07 -13.08 2.74
CA ASN A 32 9.46 -13.50 2.60
C ASN A 32 10.43 -12.32 2.76
N ASP A 33 11.23 -12.31 3.84
CA ASP A 33 12.21 -11.28 4.17
C ASP A 33 13.29 -11.08 3.10
N SER A 34 13.38 -12.00 2.12
CA SER A 34 14.34 -11.93 1.01
C SER A 34 13.94 -10.93 -0.08
N LEU A 35 12.69 -10.45 -0.12
CA LEU A 35 12.26 -9.48 -1.13
C LEU A 35 12.60 -8.04 -0.71
N PRO A 36 13.12 -7.19 -1.62
CA PRO A 36 13.22 -5.76 -1.37
C PRO A 36 11.85 -5.14 -1.08
N ASP A 37 11.80 -4.14 -0.18
CA ASP A 37 10.57 -3.47 0.24
C ASP A 37 9.75 -2.95 -0.94
N SER A 38 10.40 -2.29 -1.90
CA SER A 38 9.75 -1.76 -3.11
C SER A 38 9.08 -2.84 -3.96
N VAL A 39 9.71 -4.03 -4.08
CA VAL A 39 9.18 -5.15 -4.85
C VAL A 39 8.01 -5.79 -4.12
N LEU A 40 8.13 -5.99 -2.81
CA LEU A 40 7.05 -6.53 -1.98
C LEU A 40 5.81 -5.64 -2.07
N VAL A 41 5.99 -4.32 -1.95
CA VAL A 41 4.92 -3.35 -2.04
C VAL A 41 4.31 -3.31 -3.44
N ASP A 42 5.11 -3.31 -4.51
CA ASP A 42 4.60 -3.33 -5.90
C ASP A 42 3.73 -4.56 -6.19
N ILE A 43 4.20 -5.76 -5.78
CA ILE A 43 3.43 -7.01 -5.92
C ILE A 43 2.11 -6.91 -5.14
N PHE A 44 2.17 -6.40 -3.92
CA PHE A 44 0.99 -6.27 -3.07
C PHE A 44 -0.03 -5.29 -3.66
N ILE A 45 0.41 -4.13 -4.16
CA ILE A 45 -0.47 -3.14 -4.78
C ILE A 45 -1.07 -3.67 -6.09
N LYS A 46 -0.34 -4.45 -6.89
CA LYS A 46 -0.91 -5.12 -8.07
C LYS A 46 -2.04 -6.08 -7.71
N LYS A 47 -1.93 -6.77 -6.57
CA LYS A 47 -2.97 -7.67 -6.07
C LYS A 47 -4.12 -6.92 -5.41
N TYR A 48 -3.82 -5.81 -4.74
CA TYR A 48 -4.75 -5.02 -3.94
C TYR A 48 -4.61 -3.52 -4.27
N PRO A 49 -5.10 -3.09 -5.44
CA PRO A 49 -4.86 -1.74 -5.96
C PRO A 49 -5.45 -0.63 -5.09
N MET A 50 -6.48 -0.95 -4.30
CA MET A 50 -7.10 0.00 -3.36
C MET A 50 -6.15 0.51 -2.28
N TYR A 51 -5.07 -0.22 -1.96
CA TYR A 51 -4.06 0.24 -0.99
C TYR A 51 -3.04 1.21 -1.59
N SER A 52 -3.05 1.44 -2.91
CA SER A 52 -2.09 2.35 -3.57
C SER A 52 -2.18 3.77 -3.03
N CYS A 53 -3.38 4.21 -2.67
CA CYS A 53 -3.63 5.53 -2.08
C CYS A 53 -3.09 5.68 -0.65
N LYS A 54 -2.73 4.56 0.00
CA LYS A 54 -2.13 4.57 1.34
C LYS A 54 -0.61 4.72 1.30
N ILE A 55 0.03 4.77 0.13
CA ILE A 55 1.49 4.89 0.02
C ILE A 55 1.85 6.33 -0.38
N LYS A 56 2.71 6.97 0.41
CA LYS A 56 3.32 8.27 0.14
C LYS A 56 4.10 8.17 -1.18
N LYS A 57 3.58 8.77 -2.24
CA LYS A 57 4.39 9.02 -3.44
C LYS A 57 5.39 10.13 -3.12
N HIS A 58 6.68 9.87 -3.30
CA HIS A 58 7.70 10.91 -3.22
C HIS A 58 7.32 12.03 -4.20
N GLN A 59 7.05 13.22 -3.67
CA GLN A 59 6.74 14.44 -4.44
C GLN A 59 7.98 14.92 -5.21
N ASN A 60 8.39 14.20 -6.25
CA ASN A 60 9.50 14.67 -7.08
C ASN A 60 9.30 14.53 -8.58
N GLN A 61 8.09 14.23 -9.06
CA GLN A 61 7.75 14.39 -10.48
C GLN A 61 6.31 14.88 -10.65
N ALA A 62 6.23 16.13 -11.11
CA ALA A 62 5.19 16.73 -11.94
C ALA A 62 3.78 16.14 -11.85
N THR A 63 2.86 16.93 -11.30
CA THR A 63 1.61 17.33 -11.94
C THR A 63 1.07 16.39 -13.03
N GLN A 64 0.51 15.22 -12.71
CA GLN A 64 -0.54 14.61 -13.54
C GLN A 64 -1.51 13.79 -12.69
N ASN A 65 -2.71 14.35 -12.62
CA ASN A 65 -4.04 13.74 -12.55
C ASN A 65 -4.29 12.59 -11.56
N SER A 66 -5.18 12.92 -10.62
CA SER A 66 -6.13 12.03 -9.94
C SER A 66 -5.54 10.70 -9.46
N CYS A 67 -5.36 10.59 -8.14
CA CYS A 67 -5.72 9.33 -7.49
C CYS A 67 -7.18 9.04 -7.88
N GLY A 68 -7.37 8.25 -8.95
CA GLY A 68 -8.62 7.56 -9.21
C GLY A 68 -8.78 6.52 -8.12
N CYS A 69 -9.19 6.96 -6.93
CA CYS A 69 -9.98 6.09 -6.06
C CYS A 69 -11.26 5.79 -6.84
N CYS A 70 -11.28 4.67 -7.55
CA CYS A 70 -12.51 4.02 -7.95
C CYS A 70 -12.87 2.99 -6.87
#